data_AF-A0A3N5LUS1-F1
#
_entry.id   AF-A0A3N5LUS1-F1
#
_cell.length_a   1.000
_cell.length_b   1.000
_cell.length_c   1.000
_cell.angle_alpha   90.00
_cell.angle_beta   90.00
_cell.angle_gamma   90.00
#
_symmetry.space_group_name_H-M   'P 1'
#
loop_
_entity.id
_entity.type
_entity.pdbx_description
1 polymer ?
#
loop_
_entity_poly.entity_id
_entity_poly.type
_entity_poly.pdbx_seq_one_letter_code
_entity_poly.pdbx_strand_id
1 'polypeptide(L)' 'MSIQNTPTPDLSPAQPLIKKTRAPAFLVPIFKLPLVLYRLRLGWLLDHRFMQLTHVGRRSGKVRRTVLVVLSFDA' A
#
# COMPACT_ATOMS: atom_id res chain seq x y z
N MET A 1 37.63 -42.99 -7.73
CA MET A 1 37.34 -41.55 -7.98
C MET A 1 35.82 -41.38 -7.88
N SER A 2 35.28 -41.07 -6.69
CA SER A 2 33.83 -40.97 -6.46
C SER A 2 33.40 -39.52 -6.35
N ILE A 3 32.55 -39.07 -7.27
CA ILE A 3 31.90 -37.75 -7.23
C ILE A 3 30.76 -37.84 -6.22
N GLN A 4 30.89 -37.20 -5.07
CA GLN A 4 29.77 -37.02 -4.15
C GLN A 4 28.86 -35.91 -4.70
N ASN A 5 27.65 -36.28 -5.09
CA ASN A 5 26.57 -35.35 -5.38
C ASN A 5 26.20 -34.63 -4.06
N THR A 6 26.60 -33.36 -3.93
CA THR A 6 26.09 -32.49 -2.86
C THR A 6 24.65 -32.13 -3.20
N PRO A 7 23.66 -32.29 -2.28
CA PRO A 7 22.36 -31.68 -2.49
C PRO A 7 22.58 -30.17 -2.53
N THR A 8 22.35 -29.58 -3.71
CA THR A 8 22.22 -28.13 -3.82
C THR A 8 21.07 -27.75 -2.90
N PRO A 9 21.25 -26.90 -1.87
CA PRO A 9 20.13 -26.39 -1.11
C PRO A 9 19.25 -25.65 -2.12
N ASP A 10 18.06 -26.17 -2.33
CA ASP A 10 17.03 -25.51 -3.10
C ASP A 10 16.76 -24.17 -2.42
N LEU A 11 17.35 -23.10 -2.95
CA LEU A 11 17.04 -21.73 -2.57
C LEU A 11 15.65 -21.38 -3.13
N SER A 12 14.63 -22.15 -2.74
CA SER A 12 13.24 -21.75 -2.82
C SER A 12 13.11 -20.55 -1.89
N PRO A 13 12.88 -19.33 -2.41
CA PRO A 13 12.79 -18.17 -1.56
C PRO A 13 11.63 -18.44 -0.60
N ALA A 14 11.95 -18.67 0.67
CA ALA A 14 10.97 -18.90 1.71
C ALA A 14 9.93 -17.79 1.60
N GLN A 15 8.73 -18.16 1.12
CA GLN A 15 7.66 -17.21 0.87
C GLN A 15 7.41 -16.50 2.20
N PRO A 16 7.58 -15.16 2.29
CA PRO A 16 7.29 -14.48 3.54
C PRO A 16 5.82 -14.76 3.84
N LEU A 17 5.56 -15.42 4.97
CA LEU A 17 4.21 -15.69 5.43
C LEU A 17 3.57 -14.33 5.76
N ILE A 18 2.99 -13.67 4.76
CA ILE A 18 2.23 -12.42 4.94
C ILE A 18 0.96 -12.81 5.71
N LYS A 19 1.09 -12.83 7.03
CA LYS A 19 -0.03 -13.08 7.93
C LYS A 19 -1.03 -11.95 7.73
N LYS A 20 -2.20 -12.30 7.19
CA LYS A 20 -3.29 -11.35 6.93
C LYS A 20 -3.96 -10.96 8.25
N THR A 21 -3.32 -10.07 9.01
CA THR A 21 -3.88 -9.53 10.24
C THR A 21 -5.08 -8.65 9.89
N ARG A 22 -6.28 -8.98 10.39
CA ARG A 22 -7.43 -8.08 10.32
C ARG A 22 -7.12 -6.87 11.19
N ALA A 23 -7.16 -5.67 10.60
CA ALA A 23 -7.07 -4.44 11.38
C ALA A 23 -8.24 -4.41 12.39
N PRO A 24 -7.99 -4.01 13.65
CA PRO A 24 -9.05 -3.91 14.64
C PRO A 24 -10.05 -2.80 14.25
N ALA A 25 -11.31 -2.96 14.64
CA ALA A 25 -12.42 -2.12 14.16
C ALA A 25 -12.23 -0.62 14.42
N PHE A 26 -11.56 -0.26 15.51
CA PHE A 26 -11.28 1.14 15.88
C PHE A 26 -10.25 1.84 14.98
N LEU A 27 -9.44 1.09 14.22
CA LEU A 27 -8.45 1.63 13.29
C LEU A 27 -9.06 2.01 11.93
N VAL A 28 -10.23 1.46 11.60
CA VAL A 28 -10.97 1.77 10.36
C VAL A 28 -11.26 3.27 10.15
N PRO A 29 -11.72 4.05 11.14
CA PRO A 29 -11.95 5.48 10.96
C PRO A 29 -10.66 6.27 10.69
N ILE A 30 -9.52 5.86 11.28
CA ILE A 30 -8.23 6.52 11.08
C ILE A 30 -7.81 6.44 9.61
N PHE A 31 -8.03 5.29 8.96
CA PHE A 31 -7.76 5.14 7.53
C PHE A 31 -8.67 6.01 6.63
N LYS A 32 -9.81 6.49 7.15
CA LYS A 32 -10.70 7.42 6.44
C LYS A 32 -10.39 8.89 6.73
N LEU A 33 -9.63 9.19 7.80
CA LEU A 33 -9.30 10.54 8.22
C LEU A 33 -8.75 11.41 7.08
N PRO A 34 -7.80 10.94 6.26
CA PRO A 34 -7.25 11.77 5.19
C PRO A 34 -8.32 12.15 4.15
N LEU A 35 -9.19 11.21 3.79
CA LEU A 35 -10.28 11.45 2.84
C LEU A 35 -11.27 12.51 3.36
N VAL A 36 -11.58 12.50 4.66
CA VAL A 36 -12.47 13.48 5.28
C VAL A 36 -11.81 14.86 5.31
N LEU A 37 -10.52 14.93 5.66
CA LEU A 37 -9.76 16.19 5.65
C LEU A 37 -9.73 16.85 4.27
N TYR A 38 -9.51 16.08 3.20
CA TYR A 38 -9.59 16.60 1.83
C TYR A 38 -10.99 17.10 1.47
N ARG A 39 -12.05 16.42 1.90
CA ARG A 39 -13.44 16.88 1.68
C ARG A 39 -13.75 18.18 2.41
N LEU A 40 -13.20 18.38 3.60
CA LEU A 40 -13.39 19.60 4.39
C LEU A 40 -12.47 20.76 3.92
N ARG A 41 -11.71 20.58 2.83
CA ARG A 41 -10.68 21.53 2.35
C ARG A 41 -9.53 21.75 3.33
N LEU A 42 -9.37 20.88 4.33
CA LEU A 42 -8.24 20.84 5.26
C LEU A 42 -7.05 20.03 4.71
N GLY A 43 -6.94 19.92 3.38
CA GLY A 43 -5.84 19.20 2.73
C GLY A 43 -4.46 19.75 3.06
N TRP A 44 -4.37 21.02 3.48
CA TRP A 44 -3.13 21.66 3.91
C TRP A 44 -2.55 21.07 5.21
N LEU A 45 -3.37 20.45 6.07
CA LEU A 45 -2.91 19.86 7.34
C LEU A 45 -2.04 18.61 7.14
N LEU A 46 -2.22 17.93 6.01
CA LEU A 46 -1.46 16.74 5.63
C LEU A 46 -0.19 17.09 4.84
N ASP A 47 0.12 18.38 4.69
CA ASP A 47 1.28 18.88 3.94
C ASP A 47 1.27 18.44 2.46
N HIS A 48 2.34 18.71 1.72
CA HIS A 48 2.53 18.34 0.30
C HIS A 48 2.75 16.83 0.10
N ARG A 49 2.88 16.08 1.20
CA ARG A 49 3.17 14.65 1.18
C ARG A 49 1.95 13.81 0.88
N PHE A 50 0.73 14.33 1.02
CA PHE A 50 -0.47 13.58 0.69
C PHE A 50 -1.10 14.12 -0.58
N MET A 51 -1.60 13.21 -1.42
CA MET A 51 -2.32 13.55 -2.65
C MET A 51 -3.56 12.68 -2.79
N GLN A 52 -4.70 13.30 -3.14
CA GLN A 52 -5.91 12.57 -3.48
C GLN A 52 -5.92 12.24 -4.98
N LEU A 53 -5.61 11.00 -5.33
CA LEU A 53 -5.72 10.49 -6.69
C LEU A 53 -7.17 10.11 -7.01
N THR A 54 -7.76 10.84 -7.96
CA THR A 54 -9.04 10.46 -8.57
C THR A 54 -8.76 9.68 -9.84
N HIS A 55 -9.21 8.42 -9.92
CA HIS A 55 -8.98 7.56 -11.07
C HIS A 55 -10.27 6.84 -11.50
N VAL A 56 -10.35 6.46 -12.77
CA VAL A 56 -11.42 5.63 -13.30
C VAL A 56 -10.95 4.19 -13.31
N GLY A 57 -11.64 3.30 -12.60
CA GLY A 57 -11.22 1.91 -12.51
C GLY A 57 -11.39 1.18 -13.84
N ARG A 58 -10.28 0.74 -14.47
CA ARG A 58 -10.25 0.08 -15.80
C ARG A 58 -11.33 -0.98 -16.03
N ARG A 59 -11.57 -1.86 -15.04
CA ARG A 59 -12.54 -2.96 -15.15
C ARG A 59 -13.98 -2.55 -14.77
N SER A 60 -14.13 -1.50 -13.97
CA SER A 60 -15.45 -1.14 -13.40
C SER A 60 -16.05 0.14 -13.98
N GLY A 61 -15.26 0.97 -14.67
CA GLY A 61 -15.65 2.31 -15.11
C GLY A 61 -15.96 3.30 -14.00
N LYS A 62 -15.89 2.91 -12.72
CA LYS A 62 -16.27 3.76 -11.58
C LYS A 62 -15.15 4.72 -11.24
N VAL A 63 -15.51 5.98 -10.97
CA VAL A 63 -14.62 6.97 -10.37
C VAL A 63 -14.32 6.59 -8.93
N ARG A 64 -13.05 6.44 -8.58
CA ARG A 64 -12.56 6.13 -7.25
C ARG A 64 -11.57 7.21 -6.81
N ARG A 65 -11.57 7.49 -5.51
CA ARG A 65 -10.67 8.46 -4.88
C ARG A 65 -9.81 7.70 -3.88
N THR A 66 -8.49 7.79 -4.05
CA THR A 66 -7.51 7.14 -3.17
C THR A 66 -6.56 8.20 -2.67
N VAL A 67 -6.28 8.20 -1.37
CA VAL A 67 -5.23 9.05 -0.80
C VAL A 67 -3.92 8.30 -0.85
N LEU A 68 -2.88 8.94 -1.37
CA LEU A 68 -1.53 8.42 -1.50
C LEU A 68 -0.57 9.29 -0.69
N VAL A 69 0.56 8.70 -0.29
CA VAL A 69 1.68 9.40 0.31
C VAL A 69 2.82 9.49 -0.70
N VAL A 70 3.30 10.71 -0.95
CA VAL A 70 4.49 11.01 -1.74
C VAL A 70 5.71 10.76 -0.84
N LEU A 71 6.52 9.77 -1.22
CA LEU A 71 7.74 9.42 -0.49
C LEU A 71 8.95 10.20 -1.01
N SER A 72 8.98 10.46 -2.31
CA SER A 72 10.00 11.26 -2.98
C SER A 72 9.37 12.08 -4.10
N PHE A 73 9.93 13.26 -4.33
CA PHE A 73 9.62 14.13 -5.45
C PHE A 73 10.95 14.47 -6.12
N ASP A 74 11.04 14.27 -7.42
CA ASP A 74 12.19 14.68 -8.22
C ASP A 74 11.83 16.05 -8.81
N ALA A 75 12.52 17.09 -8.34
CA ALA A 75 12.23 18.49 -8.67
C ALA A 75 13.15 19.00 -9.77
#